data_AF-A0A8C0SFQ7-F1
#
_entry.id   AF-A0A8C0SFQ7-F1
#
_cell.length_a   1.000
_cell.length_b   1.000
_cell.length_c   1.000
_cell.angle_alpha   90.00
_cell.angle_beta   90.00
_cell.angle_gamma   90.00
#
_symmetry.space_group_name_H-M   'P 1'
#
loop_
_entity.id
_entity.type
_entity.pdbx_description
1 polymer ?
#
loop_
_entity_poly.entity_id
_entity_poly.type
_entity_poly.pdbx_seq_one_letter_code
_entity_poly.pdbx_strand_id
1 'polypeptide(L)'
;MENQLAKSAEERTFQYQDSLPSLPVPSLEESLKKYLESVKPFANKEEYKKTEGIVQKFQDGIGRKLHQKLLERAKGKRNWVFVLIIEN
;
A
#
# COMPACT_ATOMS: atom_id res chain seq x y z
N MET A 1 -46.57 5.47 -24.55
CA MET A 1 -46.31 6.34 -23.38
C MET A 1 -45.06 5.82 -22.73
N GLU A 2 -43.99 6.60 -22.83
CA GLU A 2 -42.64 6.21 -22.48
C GLU A 2 -42.54 5.84 -21.00
N ASN A 3 -41.84 4.74 -20.74
CA ASN A 3 -41.58 4.19 -19.43
C ASN A 3 -40.78 5.21 -18.61
N GLN A 4 -41.42 5.82 -17.61
CA GLN A 4 -40.78 6.65 -16.60
C GLN A 4 -39.92 5.77 -15.69
N LEU A 5 -38.81 5.25 -16.23
CA LEU A 5 -37.68 4.85 -15.42
C LEU A 5 -37.15 6.13 -14.78
N ALA A 6 -37.26 6.20 -13.46
CA ALA A 6 -36.78 7.30 -12.64
C ALA A 6 -35.43 7.83 -13.16
N LYS A 7 -35.38 9.13 -13.42
CA LYS A 7 -34.19 9.89 -13.82
C LYS A 7 -33.14 9.81 -12.69
N SER A 8 -32.47 8.66 -12.53
CA SER A 8 -31.14 8.65 -11.92
C SER A 8 -30.28 9.52 -12.82
N ALA A 9 -29.70 10.60 -12.30
CA ALA A 9 -28.78 11.43 -13.05
C ALA A 9 -27.77 10.54 -13.77
N GLU A 10 -27.68 10.64 -15.10
CA GLU A 10 -26.77 9.83 -15.90
C GLU A 10 -25.35 9.96 -15.33
N GLU A 11 -24.75 8.84 -14.92
CA GLU A 11 -23.40 8.85 -14.37
C GLU A 11 -22.39 9.20 -15.48
N ARG A 12 -21.49 10.15 -15.23
CA ARG A 12 -20.37 10.48 -16.13
C ARG A 12 -19.17 9.61 -15.78
N THR A 13 -18.43 9.16 -16.80
CA THR A 13 -17.27 8.24 -16.67
C THR A 13 -16.27 8.60 -15.57
N PHE A 14 -15.99 9.90 -15.36
CA PHE A 14 -14.97 10.37 -14.41
C PHE A 14 -15.55 11.10 -13.19
N GLN A 15 -16.87 11.05 -12.95
CA GLN A 15 -17.51 11.89 -11.93
C GLN A 15 -17.04 11.63 -10.49
N TYR A 16 -16.45 10.46 -10.22
CA TYR A 16 -15.94 10.07 -8.91
C TYR A 16 -14.42 10.25 -8.76
N GLN A 17 -13.71 10.67 -9.82
CA GLN A 17 -12.25 10.72 -9.82
C GLN A 17 -11.72 11.66 -8.74
N ASP A 18 -12.40 12.77 -8.48
CA ASP A 18 -12.02 13.74 -7.45
C ASP A 18 -12.40 13.31 -6.03
N SER A 19 -13.40 12.43 -5.88
CA SER A 19 -13.82 11.89 -4.57
C SER A 19 -13.02 10.67 -4.12
N LEU A 20 -12.20 10.06 -4.98
CA LEU A 20 -11.40 8.90 -4.58
C LEU A 20 -10.45 9.25 -3.42
N PRO A 21 -10.39 8.41 -2.38
CA PRO A 21 -9.48 8.62 -1.26
C PRO A 21 -8.03 8.52 -1.73
N SER A 22 -7.13 9.15 -0.97
CA SER A 22 -5.71 8.94 -1.19
C SER A 22 -5.31 7.52 -0.82
N LEU A 23 -4.35 6.94 -1.55
CA LEU A 23 -3.84 5.61 -1.26
C LEU A 23 -3.16 5.60 0.12
N PRO A 24 -3.62 4.79 1.09
CA PRO A 24 -2.99 4.75 2.41
C PRO A 24 -1.59 4.15 2.34
N VAL A 25 -0.73 4.55 3.27
CA VAL A 25 0.53 3.85 3.55
C VAL A 25 0.26 2.85 4.68
N PRO A 26 0.44 1.53 4.47
CA PRO A 26 0.25 0.54 5.53
C PRO A 26 1.29 0.72 6.64
N SER A 27 0.99 0.26 7.85
CA SER A 27 1.98 0.31 8.94
C SER A 27 3.19 -0.57 8.62
N LEU A 28 4.38 -0.13 9.07
CA LEU A 28 5.61 -0.90 8.88
C LEU A 28 5.50 -2.31 9.48
N GLU A 29 4.95 -2.44 10.69
CA GLU A 29 4.79 -3.71 11.40
C GLU A 29 3.89 -4.69 10.62
N GLU A 30 2.72 -4.23 10.15
CA GLU A 30 1.80 -5.08 9.39
C GLU A 30 2.42 -5.52 8.07
N SER A 31 3.11 -4.62 7.36
CA SER A 31 3.82 -4.95 6.13
C SER A 31 4.91 -5.99 6.36
N LEU A 32 5.72 -5.86 7.41
CA LEU A 32 6.78 -6.80 7.74
C LEU A 32 6.24 -8.17 8.19
N LYS A 33 5.13 -8.18 8.95
CA LYS A 33 4.43 -9.42 9.31
C LYS A 33 3.91 -10.15 8.07
N LYS A 34 3.23 -9.46 7.16
CA LYS A 34 2.74 -10.06 5.90
C LYS A 34 3.89 -10.56 5.03
N TYR A 35 5.01 -9.83 5.00
CA TYR A 35 6.22 -10.28 4.33
C TYR A 35 6.74 -11.60 4.91
N LEU A 36 6.89 -11.71 6.23
CA LEU A 36 7.34 -12.95 6.88
C LEU A 36 6.40 -14.13 6.56
N GLU A 37 5.09 -13.95 6.63
CA GLU A 37 4.14 -15.02 6.27
C GLU A 37 4.27 -15.43 4.78
N SER A 38 4.53 -14.48 3.89
CA SER A 38 4.71 -14.76 2.46
C SER A 38 5.97 -15.55 2.13
N VAL A 39 7.06 -15.39 2.88
CA VAL A 39 8.33 -16.11 2.65
C VAL A 39 8.35 -17.50 3.30
N LYS A 40 7.57 -17.69 4.36
CA LYS A 40 7.50 -18.92 5.15
C LYS A 40 7.33 -20.22 4.35
N PRO A 41 6.47 -20.34 3.32
CA PRO A 41 6.32 -21.58 2.56
C PRO A 41 7.53 -21.92 1.68
N PHE A 42 8.46 -20.99 1.46
CA PHE A 42 9.61 -21.16 0.58
C PHE A 42 10.94 -21.33 1.34
N ALA A 43 10.95 -21.07 2.65
CA ALA A 43 12.15 -21.08 3.48
C ALA A 43 12.18 -22.30 4.39
N ASN A 44 13.36 -22.90 4.56
CA ASN A 44 13.58 -23.86 5.64
C ASN A 44 13.69 -23.13 7.00
N LYS A 45 13.77 -23.91 8.10
CA LYS A 45 13.78 -23.37 9.47
C LYS A 45 14.95 -22.40 9.74
N GLU A 46 16.13 -22.68 9.19
CA GLU A 46 17.31 -21.82 9.38
C GLU A 46 17.19 -20.52 8.58
N GLU A 47 16.77 -20.62 7.32
CA GLU A 47 16.54 -19.48 6.43
C GLU A 47 15.45 -18.55 6.98
N TYR A 48 14.36 -19.12 7.48
CA TYR A 48 13.26 -18.35 8.07
C TYR A 48 13.74 -17.61 9.33
N LYS A 49 14.43 -18.29 10.25
CA LYS A 49 15.00 -17.67 11.46
C LYS A 49 15.98 -16.55 11.14
N LYS A 50 16.83 -16.74 10.11
CA LYS A 50 17.72 -15.69 9.61
C LYS A 50 16.92 -14.49 9.09
N THR A 51 15.86 -14.74 8.34
CA THR A 51 14.97 -13.71 7.79
C THR A 51 14.25 -12.93 8.88
N GLU A 52 13.72 -13.59 9.90
CA GLU A 52 13.13 -12.93 11.08
C GLU A 52 14.14 -11.98 11.75
N GLY A 53 15.39 -12.42 11.91
CA GLY A 53 16.45 -11.58 12.46
C GLY A 53 16.77 -10.35 11.60
N ILE A 54 16.70 -10.47 10.26
CA ILE A 54 16.86 -9.33 9.33
C ILE A 54 15.67 -8.38 9.45
N VAL A 55 14.45 -8.91 9.44
CA VAL A 55 13.21 -8.13 9.55
C VAL A 55 13.17 -7.34 10.84
N GLN A 56 13.53 -7.94 11.98
CA GLN A 56 13.59 -7.25 13.27
C GLN A 56 14.60 -6.10 13.25
N LYS A 57 15.83 -6.36 12.76
CA LYS A 57 16.87 -5.32 12.63
C LYS A 57 16.45 -4.19 11.70
N PHE A 58 15.71 -4.50 10.63
CA PHE A 58 15.17 -3.50 9.73
C PHE A 58 14.08 -2.67 10.41
N GLN A 59 13.13 -3.32 11.10
CA GLN A 59 12.03 -2.66 11.81
C GLN A 59 12.53 -1.68 12.88
N ASP A 60 13.54 -2.07 13.65
CA ASP A 60 14.09 -1.25 14.73
C ASP A 60 15.16 -0.26 14.26
N GLY A 61 15.69 -0.46 13.05
CA GLY A 61 16.76 0.33 12.48
C GLY A 61 16.32 1.21 11.31
N ILE A 62 16.95 0.98 10.15
CA ILE A 62 16.79 1.83 8.97
C ILE A 62 15.36 1.81 8.41
N GLY A 63 14.63 0.71 8.57
CA GLY A 63 13.26 0.57 8.07
C GLY A 63 12.31 1.58 8.69
N ARG A 64 12.43 1.86 10.00
CA ARG A 64 11.65 2.92 10.66
C ARG A 64 11.92 4.30 10.06
N LYS A 65 13.19 4.63 9.82
CA LYS A 65 13.60 5.92 9.23
C LYS A 65 13.09 6.07 7.79
N LEU A 66 13.20 5.01 6.99
CA LEU A 66 12.68 4.98 5.62
C LEU A 66 11.16 5.09 5.59
N HIS A 67 10.47 4.37 6.48
CA HIS A 67 9.02 4.44 6.59
C HIS A 67 8.52 5.84 6.96
N GLN A 68 9.21 6.54 7.87
CA GLN A 68 8.88 7.94 8.17
C GLN A 68 9.06 8.85 6.95
N LYS A 69 10.15 8.70 6.18
CA LYS A 69 10.32 9.44 4.92
C LYS A 69 9.21 9.12 3.90
N LEU A 70 8.75 7.87 3.86
CA LEU A 70 7.64 7.46 3.00
C LEU A 70 6.32 8.13 3.41
N LEU A 71 6.03 8.19 4.71
CA LEU A 71 4.86 8.90 5.24
C LEU A 71 4.90 10.39 4.89
N GLU A 72 6.05 11.05 5.07
CA GLU A 72 6.22 12.45 4.68
C GLU A 72 6.00 12.65 3.17
N ARG A 73 6.54 11.77 2.32
CA ARG A 73 6.29 11.80 0.87
C ARG A 73 4.81 11.65 0.53
N ALA A 74 4.08 10.82 1.26
CA ALA A 74 2.67 10.52 0.97
C ALA A 74 1.73 11.70 1.27
N LYS A 75 2.06 12.59 2.22
CA LYS A 75 1.24 13.76 2.57
C LYS A 75 0.89 14.67 1.39
N GLY A 76 1.77 14.75 0.38
CA GLY A 76 1.58 15.59 -0.81
C GLY A 76 1.10 14.85 -2.06
N LYS A 77 0.62 13.61 -1.96
CA LYS A 77 0.29 12.76 -3.13
C LYS A 77 -0.99 11.97 -2.93
N ARG A 78 -1.93 12.05 -3.89
CA ARG A 78 -3.13 11.17 -3.92
C ARG A 78 -2.76 9.69 -4.09
N ASN A 79 -1.71 9.42 -4.85
CA ASN A 79 -1.12 8.10 -5.00
C ASN A 79 0.41 8.23 -4.85
N TRP A 80 0.94 7.78 -3.73
CA TRP A 80 2.36 7.95 -3.37
C TRP A 80 3.30 7.00 -4.13
N VAL A 81 2.77 5.93 -4.73
CA VAL A 81 3.53 4.88 -5.41
C VAL A 81 3.56 5.04 -6.93
N PHE A 82 2.57 5.72 -7.54
CA PHE A 82 2.39 5.86 -8.99
C PHE A 82 3.67 6.21 -9.75
N VAL A 83 4.37 7.28 -9.34
CA VAL A 83 5.61 7.73 -10.00
C VAL A 83 6.76 6.71 -9.83
N LEU A 84 6.84 6.03 -8.68
CA LEU A 84 7.91 5.04 -8.43
C LEU A 84 7.78 3.78 -9.29
N ILE A 85 6.57 3.44 -9.71
CA ILE A 85 6.30 2.25 -10.54
C ILE A 85 6.50 2.57 -12.03
N ILE A 86 6.20 3.79 -12.47
CA ILE A 86 6.26 4.17 -13.89
C ILE A 86 7.69 4.49 -14.33
N GLU A 87 8.56 4.89 -13.41
CA GLU A 87 9.95 5.25 -13.71
C GLU A 87 10.92 4.05 -13.70
N ASN A 88 10.43 2.80 -13.64
CA ASN A 88 11.24 1.56 -13.58
C ASN A 88 10.92 0.60 -14.72
#